data_AF-A0A819CS55-F1
#
_entry.id   AF-A0A819CS55-F1
#
_cell.length_a   1.000
_cell.length_b   1.000
_cell.length_c   1.000
_cell.angle_alpha   90.00
_cell.angle_beta   90.00
_cell.angle_gamma   90.00
#
_symmetry.space_group_name_H-M   'P 1'
#
loop_
_entity.id
_entity.type
_entity.pdbx_description
1 polymer ?
#
loop_
_entity_poly.entity_id
_entity_poly.type
_entity_poly.pdbx_seq_one_letter_code
_entity_poly.pdbx_strand_id
1 'polypeptide(L)'
;MSTSTTYIADPQHVFNIPKENNNFQSLVNLFPIKKEEHRSLPCLDRAIRRLDFDFYNDLLPTIAKWASDHTQEKSIEPLQAGTTASIVYTAAQARYIFANAFFLNTIPGYGNIELNDLYNSLDNELAIERIRCLIEYFRLSSQQNEDRQISIERYSYGNELPDWSKQNILLESSKINIITDRMEDANEAQGFVDFANKHLHIHRIIPSATQEEVLFSCCPEAFLSILVCDTLQDDEIVILRHYHEQNPTYIQDILVLDACYSGHFTRNNINRDLGKAWAAFKKSKDEIIVTGKWGCGVFGEDLIFKFL
;
A
#
# COMPACT_ATOMS: atom_id res chain seq x y z
N MET A 1 -28.49 4.79 -6.25
CA MET A 1 -28.41 4.67 -7.71
C MET A 1 -27.43 3.56 -8.00
N SER A 2 -27.87 2.49 -8.66
CA SER A 2 -27.02 1.32 -8.94
C SER A 2 -25.92 1.71 -9.91
N THR A 3 -24.69 1.85 -9.41
CA THR A 3 -23.50 1.90 -10.24
C THR A 3 -23.26 0.50 -10.76
N SER A 4 -23.67 0.25 -11.99
CA SER A 4 -23.27 -0.94 -12.72
C SER A 4 -21.75 -0.92 -12.82
N THR A 5 -21.08 -1.79 -12.07
CA THR A 5 -19.66 -2.14 -12.24
C THR A 5 -19.54 -2.67 -13.66
N THR A 6 -19.24 -1.77 -14.59
CA THR A 6 -19.05 -2.17 -15.97
C THR A 6 -17.65 -2.73 -15.95
N TYR A 7 -17.50 -4.05 -15.84
CA TYR A 7 -16.24 -4.73 -16.09
C TYR A 7 -15.86 -4.37 -17.54
N ILE A 8 -14.96 -3.41 -17.74
CA ILE A 8 -14.75 -2.82 -19.06
C ILE A 8 -13.86 -3.75 -19.92
N ALA A 9 -13.24 -4.79 -19.35
CA ALA A 9 -12.64 -5.90 -20.09
C ALA A 9 -12.74 -7.22 -19.30
N ASP A 10 -13.06 -8.33 -19.99
CA ASP A 10 -13.00 -9.68 -19.42
C ASP A 10 -11.58 -10.25 -19.55
N PRO A 11 -10.82 -10.42 -18.46
CA PRO A 11 -9.47 -10.97 -18.51
C PRO A 11 -9.41 -12.40 -19.07
N GLN A 12 -10.55 -13.10 -19.18
CA GLN A 12 -10.62 -14.42 -19.82
C GLN A 12 -10.17 -14.40 -21.29
N HIS A 13 -10.20 -13.25 -21.97
CA HIS A 13 -9.66 -13.11 -23.32
C HIS A 13 -8.17 -13.50 -23.43
N VAL A 14 -7.41 -13.44 -22.34
CA VAL A 14 -6.01 -13.91 -22.27
C VAL A 14 -5.90 -15.38 -22.69
N PHE A 15 -6.84 -16.23 -22.30
CA PHE A 15 -6.81 -17.67 -22.61
C PHE A 15 -7.07 -17.97 -24.09
N ASN A 16 -7.55 -16.99 -24.86
CA ASN A 16 -7.80 -17.10 -26.29
C ASN A 16 -6.65 -16.55 -27.14
N ILE A 17 -5.62 -15.95 -26.53
CA ILE A 17 -4.44 -15.46 -27.26
C ILE A 17 -3.56 -16.67 -27.58
N PRO A 18 -3.28 -16.97 -28.87
CA PRO A 18 -2.36 -18.04 -29.23
C PRO A 18 -1.00 -17.79 -28.58
N LYS A 19 -0.37 -18.83 -28.01
CA LYS A 19 0.94 -18.71 -27.35
C LYS A 19 2.03 -18.10 -28.26
N GLU A 20 1.91 -18.30 -29.57
CA GLU A 20 2.81 -17.74 -30.59
C GLU A 20 2.61 -16.22 -30.81
N ASN A 21 1.49 -15.65 -30.34
CA ASN A 21 1.11 -14.24 -30.44
C ASN A 21 1.15 -13.51 -29.08
N ASN A 22 1.80 -14.08 -28.07
CA ASN A 22 2.02 -13.48 -26.76
C ASN A 22 3.04 -12.34 -26.86
N ASN A 23 2.53 -11.15 -27.18
CA ASN A 23 3.32 -9.94 -27.33
C ASN A 23 2.62 -8.73 -26.68
N PHE A 24 3.35 -7.63 -26.54
CA PHE A 24 2.84 -6.41 -25.93
C PHE A 24 1.58 -5.88 -26.62
N GLN A 25 1.47 -6.00 -27.95
CA GLN A 25 0.30 -5.53 -28.68
C GLN A 25 -0.97 -6.31 -28.31
N SER A 26 -0.86 -7.62 -28.11
CA SER A 26 -1.95 -8.48 -27.62
C SER A 26 -2.35 -8.11 -26.19
N LEU A 27 -1.38 -7.81 -25.32
CA LEU A 27 -1.64 -7.36 -23.95
C LEU A 27 -2.43 -6.04 -23.91
N VAL A 28 -2.03 -5.03 -24.70
CA VAL A 28 -2.74 -3.74 -24.75
C VAL A 28 -4.20 -3.90 -25.20
N ASN A 29 -4.54 -4.97 -25.95
CA ASN A 29 -5.92 -5.25 -26.35
C ASN A 29 -6.84 -5.62 -25.18
N LEU A 30 -6.27 -6.04 -24.05
CA LEU A 30 -7.01 -6.50 -22.88
C LEU A 30 -7.42 -5.35 -21.96
N PHE A 31 -6.89 -4.14 -22.20
CA PHE A 31 -7.11 -2.99 -21.33
C PHE A 31 -8.33 -2.16 -21.75
N PRO A 32 -9.19 -1.77 -20.79
CA PRO A 32 -10.40 -0.97 -21.01
C PRO A 32 -10.18 0.52 -21.29
N ILE A 33 -9.18 0.88 -22.08
CA ILE A 33 -8.86 2.29 -22.36
C ILE A 33 -9.62 2.76 -23.62
N LYS A 34 -10.19 3.98 -23.58
CA LYS A 34 -10.99 4.55 -24.68
C LYS A 34 -10.23 4.48 -26.02
N LYS A 35 -10.91 4.00 -27.06
CA LYS A 35 -10.42 3.71 -28.42
C LYS A 35 -9.82 4.89 -29.22
N GLU A 36 -9.78 6.11 -28.68
CA GLU A 36 -9.61 7.31 -29.53
C GLU A 36 -8.19 7.86 -29.68
N GLU A 37 -7.18 7.37 -28.96
CA GLU A 37 -5.79 7.77 -29.21
C GLU A 37 -4.84 6.57 -29.25
N HIS A 38 -3.80 6.69 -30.07
CA HIS A 38 -2.82 5.63 -30.34
C HIS A 38 -2.33 4.95 -29.05
N ARG A 39 -2.58 3.65 -28.99
CA ARG A 39 -2.14 2.69 -27.98
C ARG A 39 -0.66 2.82 -27.64
N SER A 40 -0.36 3.17 -26.39
CA SER A 40 0.88 2.75 -25.77
C SER A 40 0.72 2.68 -24.25
N LEU A 41 1.21 1.59 -23.64
CA LEU A 41 1.47 1.50 -22.19
C LEU A 41 3.00 1.47 -22.02
N PRO A 42 3.71 2.55 -22.36
CA PRO A 42 5.15 2.55 -22.58
C PRO A 42 5.94 2.06 -21.37
N CYS A 43 5.54 2.46 -20.15
CA CYS A 43 6.20 2.01 -18.94
C CYS A 43 5.92 0.53 -18.63
N LEU A 44 4.72 0.03 -18.94
CA LEU A 44 4.42 -1.40 -18.80
C LEU A 44 5.23 -2.25 -19.79
N ASP A 45 5.35 -1.83 -21.06
CA ASP A 45 6.20 -2.52 -22.05
C ASP A 45 7.65 -2.58 -21.57
N ARG A 46 8.19 -1.45 -21.13
CA ARG A 46 9.57 -1.37 -20.63
C ARG A 46 9.77 -2.20 -19.37
N ALA A 47 8.82 -2.18 -18.43
CA ALA A 47 8.88 -3.02 -17.24
C ALA A 47 8.95 -4.50 -17.61
N ILE A 48 8.08 -4.96 -18.52
CA ILE A 48 8.06 -6.35 -19.00
C ILE A 48 9.36 -6.73 -19.71
N ARG A 49 9.90 -5.86 -20.57
CA ARG A 49 11.18 -6.12 -21.28
C ARG A 49 12.39 -6.22 -20.36
N ARG A 50 12.31 -5.72 -19.11
CA ARG A 50 13.37 -5.78 -18.10
C ARG A 50 13.26 -6.98 -17.17
N LEU A 51 12.27 -7.84 -17.35
CA LEU A 51 12.11 -9.06 -16.57
C LEU A 51 13.11 -10.13 -17.04
N ASP A 52 13.50 -11.01 -16.12
CA ASP A 52 14.38 -12.15 -16.36
C ASP A 52 13.62 -13.45 -16.67
N PHE A 53 12.30 -13.36 -16.87
CA PHE A 53 11.39 -14.48 -17.17
C PHE A 53 10.36 -14.11 -18.23
N ASP A 54 9.67 -15.10 -18.80
CA ASP A 54 8.65 -14.88 -19.82
C ASP A 54 7.33 -14.47 -19.17
N PHE A 55 7.14 -13.17 -18.97
CA PHE A 55 5.91 -12.62 -18.38
C PHE A 55 4.63 -13.14 -19.03
N TYR A 56 4.59 -13.24 -20.37
CA TYR A 56 3.37 -13.55 -21.10
C TYR A 56 2.97 -15.02 -20.96
N ASN A 57 3.95 -15.93 -20.90
CA ASN A 57 3.69 -17.36 -20.76
C ASN A 57 3.65 -17.81 -19.30
N ASP A 58 4.49 -17.24 -18.44
CA ASP A 58 4.72 -17.74 -17.09
C ASP A 58 3.81 -17.08 -16.04
N LEU A 59 3.40 -15.82 -16.24
CA LEU A 59 2.71 -15.04 -15.20
C LEU A 59 1.37 -14.42 -15.62
N LEU A 60 1.28 -13.84 -16.82
CA LEU A 60 0.06 -13.20 -17.31
C LEU A 60 -1.18 -14.11 -17.24
N PRO A 61 -1.14 -15.42 -17.58
CA PRO A 61 -2.30 -16.30 -17.44
C PRO A 61 -2.76 -16.46 -15.99
N THR A 62 -1.83 -16.42 -15.04
CA THR A 62 -2.12 -16.51 -13.60
C THR A 62 -2.79 -15.23 -13.11
N ILE A 63 -2.28 -14.05 -13.50
CA ILE A 63 -2.91 -12.76 -13.17
C ILE A 63 -4.32 -12.70 -13.76
N ALA A 64 -4.50 -13.13 -15.02
CA ALA A 64 -5.81 -13.21 -15.66
C ALA A 64 -6.78 -14.13 -14.91
N LYS A 65 -6.30 -15.31 -14.48
CA LYS A 65 -7.08 -16.25 -13.67
C LYS A 65 -7.54 -15.61 -12.36
N TRP A 66 -6.66 -14.90 -11.65
CA TRP A 66 -7.03 -14.20 -10.42
C TRP A 66 -8.03 -13.08 -10.66
N ALA A 67 -7.87 -12.29 -11.73
CA ALA A 67 -8.81 -11.21 -12.04
C ALA A 67 -10.23 -11.72 -12.38
N SER A 68 -10.32 -12.92 -12.96
CA SER A 68 -11.60 -13.58 -13.31
C SER A 68 -12.18 -14.47 -12.19
N ASP A 69 -11.49 -14.63 -11.05
CA ASP A 69 -11.97 -15.46 -9.94
C ASP A 69 -12.92 -14.68 -9.02
N HIS A 70 -14.16 -14.48 -9.48
CA HIS A 70 -15.20 -13.77 -8.74
C HIS A 70 -15.55 -14.40 -7.38
N THR A 71 -15.08 -15.63 -7.08
CA THR A 71 -15.24 -16.20 -5.73
C THR A 71 -14.42 -15.47 -4.67
N GLN A 72 -13.41 -14.72 -5.11
CA GLN A 72 -12.57 -13.87 -4.25
C GLN A 72 -13.06 -12.42 -4.20
N GLU A 73 -14.16 -12.08 -4.87
CA GLU A 73 -14.72 -10.74 -4.80
C GLU A 73 -15.21 -10.46 -3.38
N LYS A 74 -14.75 -9.35 -2.81
CA LYS A 74 -15.18 -8.86 -1.50
C LYS A 74 -15.55 -7.39 -1.61
N SER A 75 -16.69 -7.02 -1.03
CA SER A 75 -17.12 -5.63 -0.94
C SER A 75 -16.06 -4.78 -0.25
N ILE A 76 -15.77 -3.62 -0.82
CA ILE A 76 -14.90 -2.60 -0.24
C ILE A 76 -15.72 -1.82 0.77
N GLU A 77 -15.72 -2.28 2.03
CA GLU A 77 -16.42 -1.59 3.12
C GLU A 77 -15.58 -0.40 3.63
N PRO A 78 -16.10 0.83 3.58
CA PRO A 78 -15.37 2.02 4.00
C PRO A 78 -15.05 2.03 5.51
N LEU A 79 -13.80 2.28 5.87
CA LEU A 79 -13.37 2.64 7.22
C LEU A 79 -13.50 4.16 7.40
N GLN A 80 -14.67 4.57 7.90
CA GLN A 80 -15.07 5.98 8.00
C GLN A 80 -14.21 6.77 8.99
N ALA A 81 -13.96 8.05 8.66
CA ALA A 81 -13.32 9.00 9.57
C ALA A 81 -14.13 9.18 10.87
N GLY A 82 -13.43 9.32 11.98
CA GLY A 82 -13.96 9.40 13.34
C GLY A 82 -14.39 8.04 13.92
N THR A 83 -14.05 6.93 13.27
CA THR A 83 -14.43 5.58 13.74
C THR A 83 -13.21 4.70 13.99
N THR A 84 -13.32 3.82 14.99
CA THR A 84 -12.41 2.69 15.15
C THR A 84 -13.05 1.45 14.57
N ALA A 85 -12.48 0.94 13.48
CA ALA A 85 -13.01 -0.21 12.76
C ALA A 85 -11.88 -0.95 12.05
N SER A 86 -12.12 -2.20 11.68
CA SER A 86 -11.18 -2.98 10.89
C SER A 86 -11.87 -3.79 9.80
N ILE A 87 -11.12 -4.06 8.74
CA ILE A 87 -11.51 -4.97 7.66
C ILE A 87 -10.34 -5.92 7.39
N VAL A 88 -10.66 -7.18 7.13
CA VAL A 88 -9.65 -8.22 6.86
C VAL A 88 -9.79 -8.74 5.45
N TYR A 89 -8.71 -8.82 4.69
CA TYR A 89 -8.66 -9.48 3.38
C TYR A 89 -7.80 -10.73 3.46
N THR A 90 -8.17 -11.79 2.75
CA THR A 90 -7.24 -12.89 2.50
C THR A 90 -6.23 -12.48 1.43
N ALA A 91 -5.06 -13.13 1.39
CA ALA A 91 -4.12 -12.94 0.28
C ALA A 91 -4.75 -13.24 -1.09
N ALA A 92 -5.71 -14.17 -1.17
CA ALA A 92 -6.45 -14.44 -2.41
C ALA A 92 -7.36 -13.27 -2.84
N GLN A 93 -8.03 -12.62 -1.89
CA GLN A 93 -8.83 -11.42 -2.13
C GLN A 93 -7.95 -10.24 -2.56
N ALA A 94 -6.78 -10.07 -1.93
CA ALA A 94 -5.81 -9.06 -2.33
C ALA A 94 -5.33 -9.28 -3.78
N ARG A 95 -4.98 -10.52 -4.15
CA ARG A 95 -4.61 -10.87 -5.54
C ARG A 95 -5.72 -10.60 -6.54
N TYR A 96 -6.98 -10.90 -6.21
CA TYR A 96 -8.13 -10.57 -7.06
C TYR A 96 -8.23 -9.06 -7.33
N ILE A 97 -8.10 -8.25 -6.27
CA ILE A 97 -8.15 -6.79 -6.34
C ILE A 97 -7.00 -6.25 -7.19
N PHE A 98 -5.76 -6.66 -6.92
CA PHE A 98 -4.60 -6.19 -7.67
C PHE A 98 -4.57 -6.67 -9.10
N ALA A 99 -5.03 -7.90 -9.38
CA ALA A 99 -5.11 -8.40 -10.75
C ALA A 99 -6.13 -7.60 -11.57
N ASN A 100 -7.26 -7.20 -10.98
CA ASN A 100 -8.20 -6.30 -11.63
C ASN A 100 -7.61 -4.90 -11.84
N ALA A 101 -6.91 -4.34 -10.84
CA ALA A 101 -6.17 -3.07 -11.01
C ALA A 101 -5.08 -3.17 -12.09
N PHE A 102 -4.42 -4.33 -12.20
CA PHE A 102 -3.43 -4.62 -13.24
C PHE A 102 -4.01 -4.52 -14.64
N PHE A 103 -5.28 -4.92 -14.84
CA PHE A 103 -6.03 -4.79 -16.09
C PHE A 103 -6.81 -3.48 -16.22
N LEU A 104 -6.61 -2.51 -15.31
CA LEU A 104 -7.37 -1.25 -15.25
C LEU A 104 -8.89 -1.45 -15.12
N ASN A 105 -9.32 -2.56 -14.52
CA ASN A 105 -10.69 -2.71 -14.07
C ASN A 105 -10.88 -1.87 -12.79
N THR A 106 -11.81 -0.93 -12.83
CA THR A 106 -12.08 -0.04 -11.70
C THR A 106 -12.68 -0.80 -10.53
N ILE A 107 -12.05 -0.68 -9.36
CA ILE A 107 -12.58 -1.14 -8.09
C ILE A 107 -12.99 0.10 -7.30
N PRO A 108 -14.28 0.28 -7.00
CA PRO A 108 -14.75 1.47 -6.30
C PRO A 108 -14.24 1.49 -4.84
N GLY A 109 -13.75 2.65 -4.41
CA GLY A 109 -13.25 2.92 -3.04
C GLY A 109 -13.08 4.42 -2.81
N TYR A 110 -12.49 4.81 -1.67
CA TYR A 110 -12.17 6.22 -1.38
C TYR A 110 -11.10 6.77 -2.33
N GLY A 111 -10.08 5.97 -2.61
CA GLY A 111 -9.10 6.24 -3.64
C GLY A 111 -9.16 5.26 -4.80
N ASN A 112 -8.12 5.31 -5.63
CA ASN A 112 -8.00 4.49 -6.83
C ASN A 112 -6.62 3.82 -6.89
N ILE A 113 -6.58 2.50 -6.98
CA ILE A 113 -5.35 1.72 -7.14
C ILE A 113 -5.04 1.34 -8.60
N GLU A 114 -5.80 1.88 -9.56
CA GLU A 114 -5.52 1.73 -10.99
C GLU A 114 -4.11 2.23 -11.33
N LEU A 115 -3.50 1.56 -12.30
CA LEU A 115 -2.09 1.77 -12.66
C LEU A 115 -1.93 2.65 -13.90
N ASN A 116 -3.00 3.33 -14.33
CA ASN A 116 -3.01 4.14 -15.54
C ASN A 116 -1.93 5.25 -15.50
N ASP A 117 -1.77 5.88 -14.34
CA ASP A 117 -0.75 6.92 -14.11
C ASP A 117 0.67 6.35 -14.19
N LEU A 118 0.88 5.08 -13.84
CA LEU A 118 2.16 4.40 -14.03
C LEU A 118 2.37 3.99 -15.49
N TYR A 119 1.39 3.30 -16.09
CA TYR A 119 1.51 2.70 -17.41
C TYR A 119 1.73 3.72 -18.52
N ASN A 120 1.04 4.86 -18.46
CA ASN A 120 1.08 5.91 -19.49
C ASN A 120 2.14 6.98 -19.25
N SER A 121 2.90 6.90 -18.16
CA SER A 121 3.99 7.83 -17.93
C SER A 121 5.06 7.66 -19.01
N LEU A 122 5.35 8.70 -19.79
CA LEU A 122 6.38 8.63 -20.82
C LEU A 122 7.77 8.60 -20.17
N ASP A 123 8.56 7.57 -20.49
CA ASP A 123 9.98 7.44 -20.13
C ASP A 123 10.29 7.66 -18.64
N ASN A 124 9.38 7.26 -17.77
CA ASN A 124 9.51 7.43 -16.33
C ASN A 124 10.09 6.17 -15.69
N GLU A 125 11.39 6.20 -15.40
CA GLU A 125 12.11 5.10 -14.74
C GLU A 125 11.47 4.66 -13.43
N LEU A 126 10.94 5.60 -12.66
CA LEU A 126 10.28 5.29 -11.41
C LEU A 126 8.94 4.56 -11.61
N ALA A 127 8.16 4.96 -12.61
CA ALA A 127 6.96 4.20 -12.97
C ALA A 127 7.31 2.77 -13.38
N ILE A 128 8.38 2.59 -14.18
CA ILE A 128 8.86 1.28 -14.61
C ILE A 128 9.21 0.40 -13.40
N GLU A 129 10.01 0.90 -12.45
CA GLU A 129 10.41 0.10 -11.28
C GLU A 129 9.24 -0.21 -10.35
N ARG A 130 8.30 0.72 -10.15
CA ARG A 130 7.07 0.44 -9.38
C ARG A 130 6.20 -0.64 -10.02
N ILE A 131 6.07 -0.64 -11.35
CA ILE A 131 5.37 -1.71 -12.09
C ILE A 131 6.10 -3.04 -11.88
N ARG A 132 7.44 -3.06 -11.92
CA ARG A 132 8.24 -4.27 -11.67
C ARG A 132 8.04 -4.80 -10.25
N CYS A 133 7.94 -3.95 -9.24
CA CYS A 133 7.60 -4.37 -7.87
C CYS A 133 6.25 -5.10 -7.81
N LEU A 134 5.22 -4.56 -8.47
CA LEU A 134 3.91 -5.22 -8.53
C LEU A 134 3.95 -6.55 -9.30
N ILE A 135 4.68 -6.60 -10.42
CA ILE A 135 4.88 -7.84 -11.17
C ILE A 135 5.58 -8.89 -10.31
N GLU A 136 6.59 -8.50 -9.53
CA GLU A 136 7.28 -9.43 -8.62
C GLU A 136 6.36 -9.90 -7.48
N TYR A 137 5.49 -9.04 -6.95
CA TYR A 137 4.45 -9.45 -6.02
C TYR A 137 3.56 -10.56 -6.59
N PHE A 138 3.10 -10.42 -7.84
CA PHE A 138 2.34 -11.47 -8.51
C PHE A 138 3.17 -12.74 -8.72
N ARG A 139 4.45 -12.60 -9.08
CA ARG A 139 5.36 -13.74 -9.28
C ARG A 139 5.51 -14.55 -8.00
N LEU A 140 5.90 -13.91 -6.90
CA LEU A 140 6.08 -14.54 -5.59
C LEU A 140 4.76 -15.16 -5.10
N SER A 141 3.66 -14.42 -5.23
CA SER A 141 2.31 -14.89 -4.91
C SER A 141 1.87 -16.13 -5.71
N SER A 142 2.39 -16.33 -6.92
CA SER A 142 2.04 -17.51 -7.73
C SER A 142 2.80 -18.78 -7.32
N GLN A 143 3.92 -18.61 -6.60
CA GLN A 143 4.77 -19.69 -6.12
C GLN A 143 4.39 -20.14 -4.70
N GLN A 144 3.64 -19.31 -3.97
CA GLN A 144 3.27 -19.55 -2.58
C GLN A 144 1.77 -19.80 -2.47
N ASN A 145 1.37 -20.77 -1.65
CA ASN A 145 -0.02 -20.99 -1.29
C ASN A 145 -0.21 -20.49 0.14
N GLU A 146 -0.54 -19.22 0.30
CA GLU A 146 -0.52 -18.55 1.59
C GLU A 146 -1.93 -18.39 2.17
N ASP A 147 -2.08 -18.82 3.43
CA ASP A 147 -3.22 -18.55 4.31
C ASP A 147 -3.08 -17.19 5.04
N ARG A 148 -2.26 -16.28 4.48
CA ARG A 148 -2.03 -14.94 5.03
C ARG A 148 -3.32 -14.12 4.96
N GLN A 149 -3.59 -13.44 6.07
CA GLN A 149 -4.62 -12.42 6.23
C GLN A 149 -3.96 -11.04 6.31
N ILE A 150 -4.66 -10.06 5.76
CA ILE A 150 -4.30 -8.65 5.75
C ILE A 150 -5.41 -7.90 6.50
N SER A 151 -5.18 -7.55 7.75
CA SER A 151 -6.10 -6.70 8.51
C SER A 151 -5.73 -5.24 8.36
N ILE A 152 -6.70 -4.39 8.05
CA ILE A 152 -6.56 -2.94 8.00
C ILE A 152 -7.44 -2.38 9.10
N GLU A 153 -6.82 -1.78 10.11
CA GLU A 153 -7.48 -1.17 11.25
C GLU A 153 -7.33 0.35 11.16
N ARG A 154 -8.46 1.06 11.11
CA ARG A 154 -8.48 2.50 11.40
C ARG A 154 -8.74 2.65 12.88
N TYR A 155 -7.90 3.40 13.57
CA TYR A 155 -8.03 3.64 15.01
C TYR A 155 -8.04 5.13 15.31
N SER A 156 -9.10 5.58 15.98
CA SER A 156 -9.22 6.91 16.57
C SER A 156 -8.97 6.79 18.07
N TYR A 157 -7.99 7.55 18.58
CA TYR A 157 -7.71 7.57 20.02
C TYR A 157 -8.55 8.62 20.76
N GLY A 158 -9.24 9.53 20.06
CA GLY A 158 -10.07 10.57 20.66
C GLY A 158 -9.37 11.31 21.80
N ASN A 159 -9.88 11.15 23.02
CA ASN A 159 -9.35 11.80 24.23
C ASN A 159 -8.46 10.87 25.10
N GLU A 160 -8.03 9.71 24.59
CA GLU A 160 -7.24 8.72 25.34
C GLU A 160 -5.77 9.08 25.54
N LEU A 161 -5.35 10.28 25.11
CA LEU A 161 -3.96 10.71 25.21
C LEU A 161 -3.49 10.83 26.66
N PRO A 162 -2.26 10.39 26.95
CA PRO A 162 -1.66 10.64 28.25
C PRO A 162 -1.41 12.14 28.44
N ASP A 163 -1.50 12.59 29.69
CA ASP A 163 -1.01 13.92 30.06
C ASP A 163 0.52 13.89 30.04
N TRP A 164 1.12 14.31 28.93
CA TRP A 164 2.57 14.31 28.69
C TRP A 164 3.35 14.98 29.82
N SER A 165 2.79 16.04 30.42
CA SER A 165 3.44 16.81 31.48
C SER A 165 3.52 16.05 32.82
N LYS A 166 2.73 14.99 32.97
CA LYS A 166 2.69 14.13 34.17
C LYS A 166 3.38 12.79 33.97
N GLN A 167 3.89 12.51 32.76
CA GLN A 167 4.60 11.25 32.50
C GLN A 167 6.00 11.33 33.11
N ASN A 168 6.31 10.37 33.98
CA ASN A 168 7.62 10.22 34.62
C ASN A 168 8.33 8.93 34.16
N ILE A 169 7.99 8.44 32.96
CA ILE A 169 8.61 7.25 32.38
C ILE A 169 10.03 7.61 31.98
N LEU A 170 11.01 6.88 32.52
CA LEU A 170 12.41 7.02 32.11
C LEU A 170 12.60 6.33 30.76
N LEU A 171 13.13 7.09 29.78
CA LEU A 171 13.53 6.53 28.50
C LEU A 171 14.81 5.71 28.69
N GLU A 172 14.71 4.40 28.48
CA GLU A 172 15.87 3.51 28.48
C GLU A 172 16.57 3.59 27.12
N SER A 173 17.65 4.37 27.05
CA SER A 173 18.41 4.53 25.80
C SER A 173 18.94 3.22 25.22
N SER A 174 19.14 2.19 26.06
CA SER A 174 19.53 0.84 25.61
C SER A 174 18.47 0.13 24.77
N LYS A 175 17.21 0.59 24.80
CA LYS A 175 16.12 0.08 23.95
C LYS A 175 16.00 0.83 22.63
N ILE A 176 16.81 1.88 22.42
CA ILE A 176 16.82 2.68 21.21
C ILE A 176 18.06 2.30 20.41
N ASN A 177 17.87 1.62 19.28
CA ASN A 177 18.93 1.35 18.33
C ASN A 177 18.92 2.42 17.22
N ILE A 178 20.05 3.06 16.98
CA ILE A 178 20.21 4.04 15.90
C ILE A 178 21.03 3.38 14.79
N ILE A 179 20.40 3.19 13.64
CA ILE A 179 21.05 2.71 12.42
C ILE A 179 21.23 3.86 11.43
N THR A 180 22.26 3.78 10.60
CA THR A 180 22.51 4.73 9.49
C THR A 180 22.05 4.21 8.14
N ASP A 181 21.69 2.92 8.10
CA ASP A 181 21.19 2.22 6.92
C ASP A 181 19.69 2.47 6.74
N ARG A 182 19.05 1.69 5.86
CA ARG A 182 17.64 1.88 5.54
C ARG A 182 16.75 1.18 6.56
N MET A 183 15.47 1.53 6.57
CA MET A 183 14.53 0.92 7.53
C MET A 183 14.39 -0.58 7.31
N GLU A 184 14.42 -1.03 6.06
CA GLU A 184 14.37 -2.45 5.69
C GLU A 184 15.58 -3.27 6.14
N ASP A 185 16.70 -2.62 6.48
CA ASP A 185 17.91 -3.29 6.97
C ASP A 185 17.81 -3.62 8.48
N ALA A 186 16.76 -3.15 9.16
CA ALA A 186 16.44 -3.49 10.55
C ALA A 186 15.82 -4.89 10.63
N ASN A 187 16.64 -5.94 10.44
CA ASN A 187 16.18 -7.34 10.33
C ASN A 187 15.39 -7.89 11.55
N GLU A 188 15.51 -7.25 12.73
CA GLU A 188 14.77 -7.63 13.94
C GLU A 188 13.41 -6.92 14.04
N ALA A 189 13.18 -5.88 13.24
CA ALA A 189 11.95 -5.11 13.24
C ALA A 189 10.92 -5.75 12.33
N GLN A 190 9.72 -5.95 12.87
CA GLN A 190 8.55 -6.37 12.12
C GLN A 190 7.50 -5.24 12.06
N GLY A 191 7.66 -4.16 12.84
CA GLY A 191 6.76 -3.01 12.83
C GLY A 191 7.37 -1.85 12.06
N PHE A 192 6.84 -1.52 10.89
CA PHE A 192 7.38 -0.47 10.03
C PHE A 192 6.50 0.76 10.10
N VAL A 193 7.09 1.91 10.40
CA VAL A 193 6.38 3.19 10.30
C VAL A 193 6.30 3.64 8.84
N ASP A 194 5.08 3.92 8.40
CA ASP A 194 4.78 4.61 7.15
C ASP A 194 4.66 6.12 7.39
N PHE A 195 5.47 6.92 6.68
CA PHE A 195 5.48 8.38 6.74
C PHE A 195 4.40 8.96 5.83
N ALA A 196 3.17 8.67 6.19
CA ALA A 196 2.02 8.85 5.33
C ALA A 196 1.66 10.31 5.05
N ASN A 197 0.96 10.52 3.94
CA ASN A 197 0.05 11.64 3.79
C ASN A 197 -1.28 11.34 4.52
N LYS A 198 -1.96 12.37 5.02
CA LYS A 198 -3.30 12.20 5.64
C LYS A 198 -4.33 11.60 4.68
N HIS A 199 -4.20 11.86 3.38
CA HIS A 199 -4.84 11.08 2.35
C HIS A 199 -3.80 10.04 1.91
N LEU A 200 -3.92 8.79 2.35
CA LEU A 200 -2.92 7.76 2.09
C LEU A 200 -2.62 7.72 0.60
N HIS A 201 -1.33 7.84 0.24
CA HIS A 201 -0.87 7.91 -1.14
C HIS A 201 -1.60 8.94 -2.00
N ILE A 202 -2.06 10.06 -1.43
CA ILE A 202 -2.91 11.04 -2.12
C ILE A 202 -4.12 10.42 -2.85
N HIS A 203 -4.58 9.27 -2.34
CA HIS A 203 -5.63 8.41 -2.87
C HIS A 203 -5.38 7.84 -4.29
N ARG A 204 -4.13 7.71 -4.73
CA ARG A 204 -3.77 7.14 -6.04
C ARG A 204 -2.34 6.61 -6.13
N ILE A 205 -2.09 5.67 -7.05
CA ILE A 205 -0.72 5.18 -7.33
C ILE A 205 -0.09 6.02 -8.44
N ILE A 206 0.91 6.84 -8.08
CA ILE A 206 1.65 7.70 -9.02
C ILE A 206 3.13 7.32 -9.12
N PRO A 207 3.85 7.81 -10.15
CA PRO A 207 5.31 7.70 -10.24
C PRO A 207 6.03 8.58 -9.19
N SER A 208 5.88 8.24 -7.91
CA SER A 208 6.57 8.86 -6.78
C SER A 208 7.35 7.81 -5.96
N ALA A 209 8.34 8.28 -5.20
CA ALA A 209 9.31 7.47 -4.46
C ALA A 209 9.69 8.12 -3.13
N THR A 210 8.75 8.80 -2.47
CA THR A 210 8.95 9.10 -1.06
C THR A 210 8.88 7.80 -0.24
N GLN A 211 9.09 7.88 1.08
CA GLN A 211 9.18 6.67 1.90
C GLN A 211 7.88 5.84 1.86
N GLU A 212 6.70 6.46 1.96
CA GLU A 212 5.38 5.82 1.85
C GLU A 212 5.27 5.03 0.53
N GLU A 213 5.63 5.70 -0.56
CA GLU A 213 5.60 5.14 -1.90
C GLU A 213 6.51 3.94 -2.12
N VAL A 214 7.72 3.96 -1.55
CA VAL A 214 8.67 2.85 -1.63
C VAL A 214 8.16 1.70 -0.76
N LEU A 215 7.70 1.98 0.47
CA LEU A 215 7.21 0.97 1.39
C LEU A 215 6.03 0.18 0.80
N PHE A 216 5.03 0.85 0.24
CA PHE A 216 3.89 0.16 -0.39
C PHE A 216 4.26 -0.50 -1.72
N SER A 217 5.37 -0.11 -2.37
CA SER A 217 5.87 -0.87 -3.53
C SER A 217 6.53 -2.18 -3.10
N CYS A 218 7.23 -2.18 -1.96
CA CYS A 218 7.79 -3.40 -1.35
C CYS A 218 6.72 -4.27 -0.67
N CYS A 219 5.60 -3.66 -0.23
CA CYS A 219 4.46 -4.34 0.36
C CYS A 219 3.14 -3.93 -0.33
N PRO A 220 2.85 -4.44 -1.55
CA PRO A 220 1.70 -3.99 -2.34
C PRO A 220 0.34 -4.18 -1.67
N GLU A 221 0.20 -5.17 -0.78
CA GLU A 221 -1.02 -5.38 0.00
C GLU A 221 -1.43 -4.15 0.81
N ALA A 222 -0.48 -3.25 1.10
CA ALA A 222 -0.78 -2.00 1.76
C ALA A 222 -1.64 -1.04 0.94
N PHE A 223 -1.61 -1.11 -0.40
CA PHE A 223 -2.47 -0.30 -1.26
C PHE A 223 -3.96 -0.57 -1.04
N LEU A 224 -4.36 -1.69 -0.42
CA LEU A 224 -5.75 -1.93 -0.04
C LEU A 224 -6.28 -0.83 0.91
N SER A 225 -5.41 -0.24 1.72
CA SER A 225 -5.79 0.86 2.62
C SER A 225 -6.27 2.11 1.87
N ILE A 226 -5.79 2.37 0.64
CA ILE A 226 -6.26 3.47 -0.22
C ILE A 226 -7.74 3.29 -0.60
N LEU A 227 -8.20 2.05 -0.75
CA LEU A 227 -9.58 1.77 -1.14
C LEU A 227 -10.55 1.96 0.03
N VAL A 228 -10.13 1.59 1.25
CA VAL A 228 -11.01 1.52 2.41
C VAL A 228 -10.89 2.72 3.35
N CYS A 229 -9.78 3.46 3.37
CA CYS A 229 -9.57 4.58 4.28
C CYS A 229 -9.72 5.93 3.56
N ASP A 230 -10.58 6.80 4.09
CA ASP A 230 -10.57 8.23 3.75
C ASP A 230 -9.45 8.96 4.53
N THR A 231 -9.33 10.26 4.28
CA THR A 231 -8.54 11.25 5.00
C THR A 231 -8.46 11.00 6.50
N LEU A 232 -7.26 10.80 7.03
CA LEU A 232 -6.97 10.72 8.46
C LEU A 232 -7.25 12.06 9.15
N GLN A 233 -7.96 12.00 10.27
CA GLN A 233 -8.08 13.10 11.22
C GLN A 233 -6.82 13.17 12.11
N ASP A 234 -6.70 14.28 12.84
CA ASP A 234 -5.56 14.52 13.72
C ASP A 234 -5.42 13.49 14.85
N ASP A 235 -6.49 12.78 15.20
CA ASP A 235 -6.53 11.76 16.23
C ASP A 235 -6.59 10.31 15.71
N GLU A 236 -6.29 10.13 14.42
CA GLU A 236 -6.42 8.84 13.75
C GLU A 236 -5.11 8.31 13.21
N ILE A 237 -5.02 6.98 13.19
CA ILE A 237 -3.96 6.23 12.53
C ILE A 237 -4.60 5.07 11.74
N VAL A 238 -3.82 4.49 10.83
CA VAL A 238 -4.16 3.20 10.23
C VAL A 238 -3.07 2.19 10.58
N ILE A 239 -3.45 0.94 10.80
CA ILE A 239 -2.51 -0.14 11.01
C ILE A 239 -2.86 -1.27 10.06
N LEU A 240 -1.88 -1.68 9.27
CA LEU A 240 -2.00 -2.85 8.43
C LEU A 240 -1.24 -4.00 9.05
N ARG A 241 -1.89 -5.17 9.10
CA ARG A 241 -1.42 -6.36 9.79
C ARG A 241 -1.40 -7.56 8.89
N HIS A 242 -0.23 -8.16 8.79
CA HIS A 242 -0.04 -9.45 8.16
C HIS A 242 0.05 -10.54 9.23
N TYR A 243 -0.78 -11.57 9.12
CA TYR A 243 -0.75 -12.73 10.02
C TYR A 243 -1.28 -14.00 9.32
N HIS A 244 -0.92 -15.18 9.83
CA HIS A 244 -1.48 -16.46 9.38
C HIS A 244 -2.73 -16.82 10.19
N GLU A 245 -3.86 -17.12 9.56
CA GLU A 245 -5.12 -17.37 10.31
C GLU A 245 -5.10 -18.70 11.06
N GLN A 246 -4.62 -19.77 10.43
CA GLN A 246 -4.72 -21.14 10.97
C GLN A 246 -3.80 -21.36 12.16
N ASN A 247 -2.72 -20.59 12.23
CA ASN A 247 -1.83 -20.50 13.37
C ASN A 247 -1.44 -19.03 13.51
N PRO A 248 -2.12 -18.22 14.37
CA PRO A 248 -2.00 -16.76 14.47
C PRO A 248 -0.59 -16.32 14.84
N THR A 249 0.29 -16.45 13.86
CA THR A 249 1.67 -16.06 13.84
C THR A 249 1.68 -14.73 13.14
N TYR A 250 2.07 -13.73 13.89
CA TYR A 250 2.17 -12.38 13.43
C TYR A 250 3.40 -12.23 12.52
N ILE A 251 3.24 -11.52 11.41
CA ILE A 251 4.29 -11.37 10.39
C ILE A 251 4.86 -9.95 10.41
N GLN A 252 4.01 -8.93 10.32
CA GLN A 252 4.42 -7.54 10.14
C GLN A 252 3.29 -6.57 10.45
N ASP A 253 3.63 -5.41 11.03
CA ASP A 253 2.79 -4.21 11.11
C ASP A 253 3.33 -3.18 10.13
N ILE A 254 2.42 -2.52 9.42
CA ILE A 254 2.68 -1.20 8.84
C ILE A 254 1.85 -0.20 9.61
N LEU A 255 2.54 0.69 10.33
CA LEU A 255 1.97 1.74 11.18
C LEU A 255 1.87 3.03 10.37
N VAL A 256 0.67 3.38 9.91
CA VAL A 256 0.40 4.53 9.05
C VAL A 256 0.02 5.74 9.91
N LEU A 257 0.88 6.75 9.88
CA LEU A 257 0.64 8.03 10.54
C LEU A 257 1.20 9.19 9.72
N ASP A 258 0.38 10.22 9.55
CA ASP A 258 0.77 11.45 8.86
C ASP A 258 1.31 12.48 9.85
N ALA A 259 2.36 13.22 9.49
CA ALA A 259 2.92 14.31 10.30
C ALA A 259 2.24 15.66 9.98
N CYS A 260 2.32 16.62 10.91
CA CYS A 260 1.84 17.96 10.63
C CYS A 260 2.73 18.66 9.56
N TYR A 261 2.14 19.54 8.75
CA TYR A 261 2.83 20.18 7.61
C TYR A 261 3.45 21.55 7.93
N SER A 262 3.06 22.14 9.06
CA SER A 262 3.49 23.49 9.45
C SER A 262 3.24 23.70 10.93
N GLY A 263 3.80 24.77 11.51
CA GLY A 263 3.56 25.10 12.92
C GLY A 263 4.06 24.03 13.90
N HIS A 264 5.09 23.28 13.49
CA HIS A 264 5.67 22.12 14.18
C HIS A 264 5.91 22.35 15.68
N PHE A 265 6.41 23.54 16.05
CA PHE A 265 6.74 23.89 17.43
C PHE A 265 5.56 24.41 18.26
N THR A 266 4.34 24.46 17.71
CA THR A 266 3.15 24.85 18.47
C THR A 266 2.71 23.70 19.36
N ARG A 267 2.38 23.97 20.64
CA ARG A 267 1.96 22.93 21.60
C ARG A 267 0.88 21.98 21.04
N ASN A 268 -0.05 22.50 20.23
CA ASN A 268 -1.09 21.68 19.61
C ASN A 268 -0.50 20.66 18.64
N ASN A 269 0.40 21.07 17.75
CA ASN A 269 1.01 20.17 16.77
C ASN A 269 1.99 19.18 17.42
N ILE A 270 2.72 19.62 18.47
CA ILE A 270 3.53 18.71 19.30
C ILE A 270 2.65 17.60 19.88
N ASN A 271 1.55 17.98 20.56
CA ASN A 271 0.64 17.01 21.18
C ASN A 271 -0.04 16.09 20.16
N ARG A 272 -0.36 16.62 18.98
CA ARG A 272 -0.98 15.89 17.89
C ARG A 272 -0.04 14.83 17.33
N ASP A 273 1.20 15.19 17.04
CA ASP A 273 2.18 14.25 16.49
C ASP A 273 2.64 13.22 17.53
N LEU A 274 2.81 13.63 18.80
CA LEU A 274 3.00 12.70 19.92
C LEU A 274 1.82 11.73 20.05
N GLY A 275 0.59 12.22 19.88
CA GLY A 275 -0.61 11.41 19.95
C GLY A 275 -0.68 10.33 18.87
N LYS A 276 -0.39 10.70 17.62
CA LYS A 276 -0.30 9.74 16.50
C LYS A 276 0.79 8.70 16.71
N ALA A 277 2.00 9.12 17.06
CA ALA A 277 3.11 8.20 17.33
C ALA A 277 2.77 7.25 18.49
N TRP A 278 2.25 7.79 19.60
CA TRP A 278 1.83 6.99 20.75
C TRP A 278 0.74 5.98 20.40
N ALA A 279 -0.29 6.39 19.66
CA ALA A 279 -1.37 5.50 19.26
C ALA A 279 -0.83 4.36 18.39
N ALA A 280 0.03 4.68 17.41
CA ALA A 280 0.62 3.70 16.51
C ALA A 280 1.48 2.69 17.28
N PHE A 281 2.40 3.18 18.11
CA PHE A 281 3.32 2.32 18.83
C PHE A 281 2.63 1.49 19.91
N LYS A 282 1.65 2.07 20.63
CA LYS A 282 0.86 1.35 21.64
C LYS A 282 0.00 0.25 21.03
N LYS A 283 -0.51 0.46 19.82
CA LYS A 283 -1.36 -0.51 19.13
C LYS A 283 -0.57 -1.56 18.39
N SER A 284 0.72 -1.35 18.14
CA SER A 284 1.54 -2.31 17.42
C SER A 284 1.57 -3.66 18.13
N LYS A 285 1.62 -4.74 17.36
CA LYS A 285 1.85 -6.09 17.91
C LYS A 285 3.33 -6.44 17.95
N ASP A 286 4.18 -5.63 17.32
CA ASP A 286 5.61 -5.80 17.35
C ASP A 286 6.26 -5.18 18.56
N GLU A 287 7.23 -5.91 19.10
CA GLU A 287 8.08 -5.41 20.18
C GLU A 287 9.13 -4.42 19.64
N ILE A 288 9.51 -4.57 18.37
CA ILE A 288 10.54 -3.75 17.71
C ILE A 288 9.92 -3.01 16.53
N ILE A 289 9.84 -1.69 16.67
CA ILE A 289 9.33 -0.78 15.65
C ILE A 289 10.51 -0.06 15.00
N VAL A 290 10.59 -0.10 13.67
CA VAL A 290 11.51 0.71 12.88
C VAL A 290 10.80 1.95 12.34
N THR A 291 11.41 3.09 12.59
CA THR A 291 10.98 4.41 12.11
C THR A 291 12.21 5.21 11.67
N GLY A 292 12.05 6.49 11.38
CA GLY A 292 13.14 7.35 10.96
C GLY A 292 12.71 8.80 10.87
N LYS A 293 12.99 9.42 9.72
CA LYS A 293 12.82 10.86 9.50
C LYS A 293 11.37 11.26 9.21
N TRP A 294 10.42 10.79 10.03
CA TRP A 294 8.99 11.05 9.88
C TRP A 294 8.69 12.55 9.85
N GLY A 295 8.02 13.03 8.79
CA GLY A 295 7.71 14.45 8.59
C GLY A 295 8.90 15.35 8.22
N CYS A 296 10.14 14.85 8.20
CA CYS A 296 11.34 15.68 8.00
C CYS A 296 11.79 15.76 6.54
N GLY A 297 11.12 15.03 5.63
CA GLY A 297 11.39 15.06 4.19
C GLY A 297 10.58 16.16 3.50
N VAL A 298 9.59 15.76 2.70
CA VAL A 298 8.71 16.68 1.95
C VAL A 298 8.01 17.70 2.86
N PHE A 299 7.70 17.34 4.10
CA PHE A 299 6.98 18.23 5.04
C PHE A 299 7.91 19.20 5.78
N GLY A 300 9.24 19.06 5.64
CA GLY A 300 10.21 20.08 6.05
C GLY A 300 10.42 20.25 7.54
N GLU A 301 10.05 19.27 8.36
CA GLU A 301 10.22 19.36 9.81
C GLU A 301 11.67 19.14 10.28
N ASP A 302 11.99 19.56 11.51
CA ASP A 302 13.30 19.39 12.12
C ASP A 302 13.52 17.96 12.62
N LEU A 303 14.64 17.36 12.20
CA LEU A 303 14.98 15.96 12.47
C LEU A 303 15.18 15.67 13.96
N ILE A 304 15.85 16.57 14.68
CA ILE A 304 16.14 16.38 16.10
C ILE A 304 14.85 16.50 16.89
N PHE A 305 14.02 17.48 16.55
CA PHE A 305 12.72 17.70 17.16
C PHE A 305 11.80 16.49 17.00
N LYS A 306 11.74 15.88 15.80
CA LYS A 306 10.92 14.69 15.54
C LYS A 306 11.42 13.41 16.19
N PHE A 307 12.72 13.31 16.43
CA PHE A 307 13.33 12.19 17.12
C PHE A 307 13.01 12.19 18.63
N LEU A 308 12.91 13.37 19.24
CA LEU A 308 12.62 13.56 20.67
C LEU A 308 11.15 13.35 21.01
#